data_AF-A0A7R9D9X7-F1
#
_entry.id   AF-A0A7R9D9X7-F1
#
_cell.length_a   1.000
_cell.length_b   1.000
_cell.length_c   1.000
_cell.angle_alpha   90.00
_cell.angle_beta   90.00
_cell.angle_gamma   90.00
#
_symmetry.space_group_name_H-M   'P 1'
#
loop_
_entity.id
_entity.type
_entity.pdbx_description
1 polymer ?
#
loop_
_entity_poly.entity_id
_entity_poly.type
_entity_poly.pdbx_seq_one_letter_code
_entity_poly.pdbx_strand_id
1 'polypeptide(L)'
;MGKSKTGLTATAFTILAFLFVFIAFVTPYWLETDGRLERPKFIRIGLWQVCFDEFEDTRHWYDTKFSGCWWVFEEEYYIIHDILLPGFFVATQFFFTLTFTLLLIASFLVALYMCCSRQHERFVLLLWVVGADLIIAAISGTIAVIVFGARGDGRDWMANWEHNNISWSYALAVLGVLFLYVGGILFAVEGRVHNKKRERALSNTQAQAYQLEQRKGHTVI
;
A
#
# COMPACT_ATOMS: atom_id res chain seq x y z
N MET A 1 7.72 -7.29 -29.20
CA MET A 1 8.87 -7.14 -28.28
C MET A 1 8.36 -7.22 -26.84
N GLY A 2 8.89 -8.14 -26.04
CA GLY A 2 8.49 -8.31 -24.64
C GLY A 2 8.86 -7.14 -23.73
N LYS A 3 8.28 -7.10 -22.52
CA LYS A 3 8.66 -6.15 -21.48
C LYS A 3 10.07 -6.43 -20.95
N SER A 4 10.73 -5.43 -20.37
CA SER A 4 12.06 -5.62 -19.79
C SER A 4 11.97 -6.52 -18.55
N LYS A 5 13.06 -7.22 -18.22
CA LYS A 5 13.14 -8.03 -16.99
C LYS A 5 12.85 -7.19 -15.75
N THR A 6 13.42 -5.99 -15.67
CA THR A 6 13.19 -5.03 -14.58
C THR A 6 11.71 -4.66 -14.44
N GLY A 7 11.05 -4.34 -15.55
CA GLY A 7 9.62 -4.00 -15.55
C GLY A 7 8.73 -5.18 -15.16
N LEU A 8 9.06 -6.40 -15.59
CA LEU A 8 8.38 -7.62 -15.14
C LEU A 8 8.55 -7.87 -13.63
N THR A 9 9.78 -7.70 -13.12
CA THR A 9 10.05 -7.81 -11.69
C THR A 9 9.28 -6.75 -10.89
N ALA A 10 9.26 -5.49 -11.37
CA ALA A 10 8.48 -4.43 -10.76
C ALA A 10 6.99 -4.78 -10.69
N THR A 11 6.41 -5.24 -11.81
CA THR A 11 5.02 -5.72 -11.86
C THR A 11 4.76 -6.86 -10.88
N ALA A 12 5.66 -7.83 -10.75
CA ALA A 12 5.52 -8.93 -9.80
C ALA A 12 5.47 -8.43 -8.34
N PHE A 13 6.35 -7.50 -7.96
CA PHE A 13 6.31 -6.88 -6.63
C PHE A 13 5.03 -6.08 -6.40
N THR A 14 4.52 -5.36 -7.40
CA THR A 14 3.24 -4.66 -7.28
C THR A 14 2.07 -5.62 -7.07
N ILE A 15 2.06 -6.78 -7.75
CA ILE A 15 1.02 -7.82 -7.54
C ILE A 15 1.10 -8.39 -6.12
N LEU A 16 2.31 -8.71 -5.64
CA LEU A 16 2.50 -9.20 -4.27
C LEU A 16 2.09 -8.15 -3.23
N ALA A 17 2.45 -6.89 -3.47
CA ALA A 17 2.02 -5.77 -2.62
C ALA A 17 0.50 -5.64 -2.60
N PHE A 18 -0.17 -5.75 -3.75
CA PHE A 18 -1.63 -5.72 -3.85
C PHE A 18 -2.25 -6.82 -2.99
N LEU A 19 -1.80 -8.07 -3.13
CA LEU A 19 -2.34 -9.18 -2.35
C LEU A 19 -2.18 -8.94 -0.85
N PHE A 20 -0.99 -8.54 -0.41
CA PHE A 20 -0.70 -8.38 1.01
C PHE A 20 -1.43 -7.18 1.62
N VAL A 21 -1.43 -6.02 0.94
CA VAL A 21 -2.16 -4.83 1.38
C VAL A 21 -3.65 -5.08 1.38
N PHE A 22 -4.20 -5.76 0.36
CA PHE A 22 -5.62 -6.08 0.29
C PHE A 22 -6.04 -7.00 1.44
N ILE A 23 -5.30 -8.09 1.68
CA ILE A 23 -5.57 -9.00 2.79
C ILE A 23 -5.50 -8.24 4.11
N ALA A 24 -4.44 -7.45 4.33
CA ALA A 24 -4.34 -6.63 5.53
C ALA A 24 -5.49 -5.63 5.68
N PHE A 25 -5.96 -5.05 4.58
CA PHE A 25 -7.03 -4.05 4.60
C PHE A 25 -8.38 -4.64 5.04
N VAL A 26 -8.71 -5.86 4.60
CA VAL A 26 -10.06 -6.43 4.79
C VAL A 26 -10.16 -7.39 5.98
N THR A 27 -9.05 -7.93 6.48
CA THR A 27 -9.07 -8.99 7.50
C THR A 27 -8.99 -8.46 8.93
N PRO A 28 -9.68 -9.10 9.90
CA PRO A 28 -9.78 -8.62 11.27
C PRO A 28 -8.61 -9.06 12.18
N TYR A 29 -7.38 -9.12 11.68
CA TYR A 29 -6.23 -9.70 12.40
C TYR A 29 -5.01 -8.75 12.45
N TRP A 30 -5.26 -7.48 12.76
CA TRP A 30 -4.19 -6.53 13.09
C TRP A 30 -3.73 -6.72 14.54
N LEU A 31 -4.68 -6.95 15.45
CA LEU A 31 -4.44 -7.33 16.85
C LEU A 31 -5.38 -8.50 17.19
N GLU A 32 -4.90 -9.48 17.93
CA GLU A 32 -5.63 -10.70 18.29
C GLU A 32 -5.23 -11.18 19.70
N THR A 33 -6.16 -11.81 20.40
CA THR A 33 -5.86 -12.45 21.69
C THR A 33 -4.97 -13.69 21.52
N ASP A 34 -4.09 -13.94 22.50
CA ASP A 34 -3.16 -15.08 22.53
C ASP A 34 -3.82 -16.44 22.81
N GLY A 35 -5.12 -16.43 23.11
CA GLY A 35 -5.92 -17.63 23.39
C GLY A 35 -5.65 -18.27 24.75
N ARG A 36 -4.92 -17.61 25.66
CA ARG A 36 -4.63 -18.13 27.00
C ARG A 36 -5.73 -17.88 28.01
N LEU A 37 -6.57 -16.86 27.78
CA LEU A 37 -7.74 -16.60 28.64
C LEU A 37 -8.90 -17.51 28.26
N GLU A 38 -9.57 -18.07 29.26
CA GLU A 38 -10.82 -18.82 29.07
C GLU A 38 -11.97 -17.93 28.59
N ARG A 39 -12.01 -16.66 29.03
CA ARG A 39 -13.06 -15.68 28.71
C ARG A 39 -12.47 -14.31 28.36
N PRO A 40 -11.82 -14.18 27.20
CA PRO A 40 -11.23 -12.91 26.77
C PRO A 40 -12.33 -11.95 26.31
N LYS A 41 -12.36 -10.71 26.81
CA LYS A 41 -13.39 -9.74 26.41
C LYS A 41 -13.19 -9.21 24.99
N PHE A 42 -11.94 -9.16 24.56
CA PHE A 42 -11.52 -8.83 23.20
C PHE A 42 -11.00 -10.08 22.50
N ILE A 43 -11.46 -10.34 21.26
CA ILE A 43 -10.98 -11.47 20.47
C ILE A 43 -9.96 -10.99 19.43
N ARG A 44 -10.35 -10.07 18.55
CA ARG A 44 -9.51 -9.57 17.45
C ARG A 44 -10.08 -8.31 16.82
N ILE A 45 -9.21 -7.55 16.16
CA ILE A 45 -9.57 -6.36 15.40
C ILE A 45 -8.71 -6.26 14.14
N GLY A 46 -9.35 -5.82 13.06
CA GLY A 46 -8.67 -5.24 11.89
C GLY A 46 -9.15 -3.83 11.69
N LEU A 47 -8.79 -3.23 10.54
CA LEU A 47 -9.11 -1.82 10.30
C LEU A 47 -10.62 -1.53 10.33
N TRP A 48 -11.46 -2.48 9.94
CA TRP A 48 -12.90 -2.24 9.74
C TRP A 48 -13.81 -3.14 10.54
N GLN A 49 -13.30 -4.19 11.16
CA GLN A 49 -14.12 -5.15 11.91
C GLN A 49 -13.42 -5.49 13.21
N VAL A 50 -14.21 -5.50 14.29
CA VAL A 50 -13.79 -5.91 15.64
C VAL A 50 -14.66 -7.06 16.12
N CYS A 51 -14.08 -7.97 16.90
CA CYS A 51 -14.79 -9.09 17.52
C CYS A 51 -14.61 -9.04 19.04
N PHE A 52 -15.73 -9.02 19.76
CA PHE A 52 -15.79 -9.04 21.22
C PHE A 52 -16.50 -10.31 21.73
N ASP A 53 -16.25 -10.64 23.00
CA ASP A 53 -16.96 -11.71 23.73
C ASP A 53 -17.41 -11.19 25.10
N GLU A 54 -18.71 -10.87 25.19
CA GLU A 54 -19.33 -10.30 26.39
C GLU A 54 -18.56 -9.10 26.97
N PHE A 55 -18.03 -8.24 26.10
CA PHE A 55 -17.34 -7.02 26.53
C PHE A 55 -18.36 -6.03 27.10
N GLU A 56 -18.02 -5.44 28.24
CA GLU A 56 -18.84 -4.46 28.94
C GLU A 56 -17.90 -3.32 29.35
N ASP A 57 -18.27 -2.08 29.02
CA ASP A 57 -17.43 -0.93 29.35
C ASP A 57 -17.48 -0.66 30.86
N THR A 58 -16.38 -0.92 31.55
CA THR A 58 -16.28 -0.64 32.99
C THR A 58 -16.33 0.86 33.35
N ARG A 59 -16.05 1.76 32.39
CA ARG A 59 -16.03 3.21 32.62
C ARG A 59 -17.42 3.82 32.61
N HIS A 60 -18.35 3.22 31.87
CA HIS A 60 -19.72 3.69 31.77
C HIS A 60 -20.67 2.51 31.97
N TRP A 61 -21.51 2.58 33.00
CA TRP A 61 -22.43 1.51 33.38
C TRP A 61 -23.62 1.43 32.42
N TYR A 62 -23.36 1.02 31.19
CA TYR A 62 -24.38 0.62 30.24
C TYR A 62 -24.68 -0.86 30.47
N ASP A 63 -25.96 -1.24 30.56
CA ASP A 63 -26.39 -2.63 30.70
C ASP A 63 -26.20 -3.45 29.39
N THR A 64 -25.35 -2.98 28.48
CA THR A 64 -25.15 -3.54 27.14
C THR A 64 -23.85 -4.34 27.09
N LYS A 65 -23.95 -5.60 26.65
CA LYS A 65 -22.81 -6.47 26.40
C LYS A 65 -22.55 -6.58 24.90
N PHE A 66 -21.31 -6.35 24.49
CA PHE A 66 -20.87 -6.46 23.11
C PHE A 66 -20.32 -7.86 22.83
N SER A 67 -20.97 -8.58 21.91
CA SER A 67 -20.58 -9.93 21.51
C SER A 67 -20.66 -10.09 20.00
N GLY A 68 -19.74 -10.90 19.46
CA GLY A 68 -19.67 -11.20 18.03
C GLY A 68 -18.76 -10.24 17.27
N CYS A 69 -18.76 -10.40 15.94
CA CYS A 69 -17.91 -9.64 15.02
C CYS A 69 -18.76 -8.65 14.24
N TRP A 70 -18.45 -7.36 14.38
CA TRP A 70 -19.22 -6.29 13.77
C TRP A 70 -18.29 -5.25 13.15
N TRP A 71 -18.86 -4.45 12.25
CA TRP A 71 -18.14 -3.35 11.63
C TRP A 71 -17.86 -2.25 12.68
N VAL A 72 -16.71 -1.60 12.60
CA VAL A 72 -16.25 -0.68 13.66
C VAL A 72 -17.08 0.60 13.81
N PHE A 73 -17.92 0.95 12.83
CA PHE A 73 -18.88 2.05 12.97
C PHE A 73 -20.35 1.58 12.93
N GLU A 74 -20.61 0.37 13.42
CA GLU A 74 -21.98 -0.03 13.77
C GLU A 74 -22.54 0.90 14.87
N GLU A 75 -23.85 1.14 14.84
CA GLU A 75 -24.51 2.10 15.73
C GLU A 75 -24.36 1.73 17.21
N GLU A 76 -24.38 0.44 17.55
CA GLU A 76 -24.19 -0.04 18.92
C GLU A 76 -22.83 0.36 19.49
N TYR A 77 -21.80 0.50 18.65
CA TYR A 77 -20.45 0.88 19.09
C TYR A 77 -20.26 2.38 19.27
N TYR A 78 -21.25 3.22 18.98
CA TYR A 78 -21.15 4.66 19.21
C TYR A 78 -20.94 4.99 20.69
N ILE A 79 -21.40 4.12 21.57
CA ILE A 79 -21.24 4.22 23.01
C ILE A 79 -19.78 4.06 23.44
N ILE A 80 -19.01 3.20 22.76
CA ILE A 80 -17.62 2.86 23.08
C ILE A 80 -16.63 3.39 22.04
N HIS A 81 -17.05 4.36 21.22
CA HIS A 81 -16.32 4.81 20.05
C HIS A 81 -14.95 5.43 20.39
N ASP A 82 -14.85 6.09 21.54
CA ASP A 82 -13.61 6.69 22.06
C ASP A 82 -12.55 5.65 22.43
N ILE A 83 -12.97 4.48 22.92
CA ILE A 83 -12.11 3.34 23.23
C ILE A 83 -11.81 2.55 21.95
N LEU A 84 -12.82 2.31 21.10
CA LEU A 84 -12.67 1.50 19.89
C LEU A 84 -11.82 2.18 18.82
N LEU A 85 -12.03 3.49 18.62
CA LEU A 85 -11.42 4.29 17.57
C LEU A 85 -10.62 5.48 18.15
N PRO A 86 -9.55 5.22 18.94
CA PRO A 86 -8.69 6.29 19.43
C PRO A 86 -7.96 6.96 18.26
N GLY A 87 -7.51 8.19 18.47
CA GLY A 87 -6.93 9.02 17.40
C GLY A 87 -5.76 8.38 16.64
N PHE A 88 -4.95 7.54 17.29
CA PHE A 88 -3.87 6.83 16.59
C PHE A 88 -4.41 5.77 15.62
N PHE A 89 -5.47 5.06 15.99
CA PHE A 89 -6.06 4.01 15.16
C PHE A 89 -6.82 4.61 13.99
N VAL A 90 -7.51 5.74 14.20
CA VAL A 90 -8.11 6.55 13.12
C VAL A 90 -7.02 7.02 12.14
N ALA A 91 -5.86 7.46 12.64
CA ALA A 91 -4.75 7.81 11.77
C ALA A 91 -4.23 6.60 10.98
N THR A 92 -4.08 5.43 11.61
CA THR A 92 -3.74 4.18 10.92
C THR A 92 -4.74 3.85 9.82
N GLN A 93 -6.05 3.89 10.10
CA GLN A 93 -7.11 3.64 9.13
C GLN A 93 -7.01 4.61 7.94
N PHE A 94 -6.87 5.91 8.21
CA PHE A 94 -6.76 6.94 7.17
C PHE A 94 -5.56 6.71 6.24
N PHE A 95 -4.35 6.59 6.81
CA PHE A 95 -3.13 6.44 6.02
C PHE A 95 -3.07 5.09 5.29
N PHE A 96 -3.60 4.01 5.87
CA PHE A 96 -3.65 2.72 5.20
C PHE A 96 -4.73 2.68 4.11
N THR A 97 -5.84 3.41 4.28
CA THR A 97 -6.84 3.62 3.21
C THR A 97 -6.23 4.37 2.04
N LEU A 98 -5.51 5.47 2.30
CA LEU A 98 -4.80 6.21 1.26
C LEU A 98 -3.80 5.31 0.51
N THR A 99 -3.07 4.46 1.23
CA THR A 99 -2.17 3.46 0.64
C THR A 99 -2.90 2.50 -0.28
N PHE A 100 -4.03 1.94 0.18
CA PHE A 100 -4.82 1.01 -0.61
C PHE A 100 -5.43 1.69 -1.84
N THR A 101 -5.97 2.90 -1.71
CA THR A 101 -6.52 3.67 -2.85
C THR A 101 -5.47 3.97 -3.91
N LEU A 102 -4.28 4.45 -3.51
CA LEU A 102 -3.18 4.69 -4.44
C LEU A 102 -2.73 3.38 -5.09
N LEU A 103 -2.69 2.26 -4.37
CA LEU A 103 -2.38 0.96 -4.95
C LEU A 103 -3.42 0.47 -5.98
N LEU A 104 -4.70 0.80 -5.82
CA LEU A 104 -5.72 0.54 -6.85
C LEU A 104 -5.44 1.34 -8.11
N ILE A 105 -5.08 2.62 -7.97
CA ILE A 105 -4.68 3.49 -9.08
C ILE A 105 -3.42 2.94 -9.76
N ALA A 106 -2.37 2.63 -8.99
CA ALA A 106 -1.15 2.01 -9.48
C ALA A 106 -1.42 0.72 -10.25
N SER A 107 -2.31 -0.14 -9.74
CA SER A 107 -2.66 -1.42 -10.37
C SER A 107 -3.30 -1.21 -11.74
N PHE A 108 -4.19 -0.24 -11.86
CA PHE A 108 -4.76 0.16 -13.15
C PHE A 108 -3.68 0.69 -14.11
N LEU A 109 -2.80 1.56 -13.63
CA LEU A 109 -1.70 2.09 -14.45
C LEU A 109 -0.68 1.02 -14.85
N VAL A 110 -0.42 0.02 -14.00
CA VAL A 110 0.42 -1.14 -14.31
C VAL A 110 -0.25 -2.03 -15.36
N ALA A 111 -1.57 -2.21 -15.30
CA ALA A 111 -2.32 -2.91 -16.35
C ALA A 111 -2.20 -2.18 -17.70
N LEU A 112 -2.34 -0.85 -17.72
CA LEU A 112 -2.06 -0.04 -18.91
C LEU A 112 -0.61 -0.21 -19.38
N TYR A 113 0.35 -0.19 -18.46
CA TYR A 113 1.75 -0.44 -18.79
C TYR A 113 1.93 -1.80 -19.45
N MET A 114 1.24 -2.86 -19.00
CA MET A 114 1.34 -4.19 -19.58
C MET A 114 0.72 -4.26 -20.98
N CYS A 115 -0.44 -3.63 -21.19
CA CYS A 115 -1.17 -3.63 -22.46
C CYS A 115 -0.55 -2.70 -23.53
N CYS A 116 0.02 -1.56 -23.14
CA CYS A 116 0.51 -0.56 -24.10
C CYS A 116 1.87 -0.94 -24.72
N SER A 117 2.06 -0.54 -25.98
CA SER A 117 3.35 -0.68 -26.69
C SER A 117 4.43 0.21 -26.09
N ARG A 118 5.68 -0.29 -26.03
CA ARG A 118 6.86 0.48 -25.56
C ARG A 118 7.22 1.67 -26.45
N GLN A 119 6.72 1.69 -27.68
CA GLN A 119 6.97 2.74 -28.67
C GLN A 119 6.09 3.98 -28.45
N HIS A 120 5.08 3.89 -27.59
CA HIS A 120 4.19 5.02 -27.33
C HIS A 120 4.93 6.18 -26.69
N GLU A 121 4.67 7.41 -27.15
CA GLU A 121 5.42 8.60 -26.72
C GLU A 121 5.36 8.85 -25.21
N ARG A 122 4.21 8.55 -24.60
CA ARG A 122 3.93 8.72 -23.16
C ARG A 122 4.37 7.52 -22.31
N PHE A 123 5.02 6.51 -22.87
CA PHE A 123 5.44 5.31 -22.14
C PHE A 123 6.41 5.63 -20.98
N VAL A 124 7.32 6.57 -21.19
CA VAL A 124 8.26 7.03 -20.15
C VAL A 124 7.51 7.77 -19.03
N LEU A 125 6.53 8.62 -19.39
CA LEU A 125 5.69 9.31 -18.43
C LEU A 125 4.90 8.31 -17.58
N LEU A 126 4.31 7.28 -18.20
CA LEU A 126 3.57 6.24 -17.48
C LEU A 126 4.44 5.54 -16.44
N LEU A 127 5.69 5.19 -16.78
CA LEU A 127 6.64 4.57 -15.83
C LEU A 127 6.95 5.49 -14.63
N TRP A 128 7.14 6.78 -14.88
CA TRP A 128 7.39 7.74 -13.80
C TRP A 128 6.16 7.95 -12.91
N VAL A 129 4.96 8.03 -13.49
CA VAL A 129 3.71 8.18 -12.74
C VAL A 129 3.46 6.94 -11.88
N VAL A 130 3.57 5.74 -12.44
CA VAL A 130 3.44 4.48 -11.67
C VAL A 130 4.48 4.43 -10.55
N GLY A 131 5.74 4.74 -10.85
CA GLY A 131 6.81 4.74 -9.87
C GLY A 131 6.55 5.71 -8.72
N ALA A 132 6.16 6.95 -9.04
CA ALA A 132 5.87 7.98 -8.05
C ALA A 132 4.65 7.62 -7.19
N ASP A 133 3.57 7.16 -7.81
CA ASP A 133 2.32 6.74 -7.15
C ASP A 133 2.57 5.62 -6.14
N LEU A 134 3.31 4.57 -6.53
CA LEU A 134 3.70 3.48 -5.62
C LEU A 134 4.57 3.96 -4.45
N ILE A 135 5.46 4.94 -4.66
CA ILE A 135 6.29 5.51 -3.58
C ILE A 135 5.45 6.34 -2.61
N ILE A 136 4.51 7.15 -3.11
CA ILE A 136 3.59 7.92 -2.26
C ILE A 136 2.71 6.96 -1.46
N ALA A 137 2.21 5.89 -2.08
CA ALA A 137 1.48 4.83 -1.39
C ALA A 137 2.34 4.18 -0.29
N ALA A 138 3.59 3.85 -0.59
CA ALA A 138 4.52 3.25 0.38
C ALA A 138 4.81 4.17 1.57
N ILE A 139 4.99 5.48 1.34
CA ILE A 139 5.20 6.46 2.41
C ILE A 139 3.95 6.55 3.30
N SER A 140 2.76 6.65 2.70
CA SER A 140 1.50 6.64 3.46
C SER A 140 1.36 5.36 4.30
N GLY A 141 1.65 4.21 3.70
CA GLY A 141 1.53 2.92 4.38
C GLY A 141 2.55 2.78 5.51
N THR A 142 3.74 3.33 5.33
CA THR A 142 4.79 3.39 6.36
C THR A 142 4.31 4.18 7.58
N ILE A 143 3.65 5.32 7.37
CA ILE A 143 3.06 6.10 8.47
C ILE A 143 2.02 5.24 9.21
N ALA A 144 1.12 4.58 8.48
CA ALA A 144 0.09 3.73 9.10
C ALA A 144 0.67 2.60 9.95
N VAL A 145 1.65 1.85 9.42
CA VAL A 145 2.25 0.71 10.13
C VAL A 145 3.13 1.15 11.29
N ILE A 146 3.79 2.32 11.22
CA ILE A 146 4.55 2.88 12.35
C ILE A 146 3.60 3.34 13.46
N VAL A 147 2.53 4.06 13.12
CA VAL A 147 1.55 4.54 14.11
C VAL A 147 0.90 3.37 14.83
N PHE A 148 0.48 2.34 14.09
CA PHE A 148 -0.07 1.13 14.70
C PHE A 148 1.00 0.34 15.46
N GLY A 149 2.20 0.17 14.92
CA GLY A 149 3.28 -0.55 15.60
C GLY A 149 3.71 0.09 16.92
N ALA A 150 3.58 1.42 17.05
CA ALA A 150 3.95 2.15 18.25
C ALA A 150 2.87 2.14 19.36
N ARG A 151 1.60 1.95 19.00
CA ARG A 151 0.44 2.15 19.91
C ARG A 151 -0.53 0.96 19.96
N GLY A 152 -0.52 0.09 18.96
CA GLY A 152 -1.50 -0.97 18.75
C GLY A 152 -1.47 -2.07 19.81
N ASP A 153 -0.32 -2.28 20.46
CA ASP A 153 -0.16 -3.16 21.62
C ASP A 153 -0.09 -2.37 22.95
N GLY A 154 -0.71 -1.18 22.96
CA GLY A 154 -0.74 -0.30 24.12
C GLY A 154 -1.59 -0.87 25.25
N ARG A 155 -1.15 -0.66 26.49
CA ARG A 155 -1.88 -1.06 27.72
C ARG A 155 -3.20 -0.32 27.91
N ASP A 156 -3.41 0.75 27.14
CA ASP A 156 -4.47 1.74 27.28
C ASP A 156 -5.58 1.63 26.22
N TRP A 157 -5.49 0.69 25.28
CA TRP A 157 -6.43 0.61 24.15
C TRP A 157 -7.47 -0.50 24.28
N MET A 158 -7.05 -1.77 24.25
CA MET A 158 -7.97 -2.92 24.17
C MET A 158 -8.08 -3.67 25.49
N ALA A 159 -9.29 -4.21 25.75
CA ALA A 159 -9.51 -5.06 26.91
C ALA A 159 -8.58 -6.27 26.91
N ASN A 160 -8.18 -6.73 28.11
CA ASN A 160 -7.23 -7.82 28.29
C ASN A 160 -5.89 -7.60 27.54
N TRP A 161 -5.41 -6.35 27.47
CA TRP A 161 -4.18 -5.96 26.75
C TRP A 161 -2.97 -6.88 27.01
N GLU A 162 -2.81 -7.43 28.22
CA GLU A 162 -1.71 -8.36 28.56
C GLU A 162 -1.68 -9.64 27.72
N HIS A 163 -2.80 -9.97 27.08
CA HIS A 163 -3.01 -11.18 26.31
C HIS A 163 -3.34 -10.87 24.85
N ASN A 164 -3.12 -9.64 24.40
CA ASN A 164 -3.29 -9.24 23.02
C ASN A 164 -1.92 -9.21 22.34
N ASN A 165 -1.86 -9.66 21.10
CA ASN A 165 -0.66 -9.66 20.29
C ASN A 165 -0.96 -9.04 18.93
N ILE A 166 0.04 -8.34 18.38
CA ILE A 166 0.04 -7.94 16.98
C ILE A 166 -0.03 -9.20 16.12
N SER A 167 -1.05 -9.28 15.26
CA SER A 167 -1.36 -10.51 14.50
C SER A 167 -0.88 -10.42 13.05
N TRP A 168 -1.12 -11.48 12.29
CA TRP A 168 -0.47 -11.76 11.01
C TRP A 168 -0.86 -10.77 9.90
N SER A 169 -2.06 -10.18 9.93
CA SER A 169 -2.48 -9.20 8.91
C SER A 169 -1.68 -7.91 9.00
N TYR A 170 -1.25 -7.52 10.21
CA TYR A 170 -0.32 -6.41 10.38
C TYR A 170 1.05 -6.73 9.76
N ALA A 171 1.56 -7.96 9.93
CA ALA A 171 2.81 -8.38 9.28
C ALA A 171 2.71 -8.33 7.74
N LEU A 172 1.57 -8.74 7.18
CA LEU A 172 1.29 -8.57 5.75
C LEU A 172 1.23 -7.10 5.33
N ALA A 173 0.65 -6.22 6.16
CA ALA A 173 0.65 -4.77 5.90
C ALA A 173 2.09 -4.24 5.76
N VAL A 174 2.98 -4.60 6.70
CA VAL A 174 4.40 -4.20 6.67
C VAL A 174 5.10 -4.73 5.42
N LEU A 175 4.95 -6.03 5.11
CA LEU A 175 5.56 -6.63 3.92
C LEU A 175 5.01 -6.02 2.63
N GLY A 176 3.71 -5.75 2.58
CA GLY A 176 3.06 -5.09 1.45
C GLY A 176 3.66 -3.70 1.19
N VAL A 177 3.83 -2.89 2.23
CA VAL A 177 4.48 -1.56 2.14
C VAL A 177 5.92 -1.65 1.65
N LEU A 178 6.71 -2.64 2.11
CA LEU A 178 8.06 -2.85 1.61
C LEU A 178 8.08 -3.20 0.12
N PHE A 179 7.15 -4.04 -0.34
CA PHE A 179 7.01 -4.36 -1.76
C PHE A 179 6.57 -3.17 -2.61
N LEU A 180 5.76 -2.25 -2.08
CA LEU A 180 5.45 -0.98 -2.76
C LEU A 180 6.70 -0.15 -3.02
N TYR A 181 7.62 -0.03 -2.05
CA TYR A 181 8.90 0.65 -2.26
C TYR A 181 9.73 -0.01 -3.36
N VAL A 182 9.88 -1.33 -3.31
CA VAL A 182 10.64 -2.08 -4.31
C VAL A 182 10.04 -1.90 -5.70
N GLY A 183 8.72 -2.06 -5.85
CA GLY A 183 8.02 -1.85 -7.11
C GLY A 183 8.19 -0.42 -7.65
N GLY A 184 7.96 0.58 -6.80
CA GLY A 184 8.07 2.00 -7.16
C GLY A 184 9.49 2.38 -7.63
N ILE A 185 10.53 1.94 -6.91
CA ILE A 185 11.93 2.20 -7.29
C ILE A 185 12.25 1.53 -8.64
N LEU A 186 11.85 0.27 -8.84
CA LEU A 186 12.13 -0.44 -10.08
C LEU A 186 11.44 0.20 -11.29
N PHE A 187 10.20 0.67 -11.13
CA PHE A 187 9.50 1.42 -12.19
C PHE A 187 10.17 2.76 -12.51
N ALA A 188 10.62 3.50 -11.49
CA ALA A 188 11.37 4.75 -11.69
C ALA A 188 12.72 4.49 -12.40
N VAL A 189 13.43 3.42 -12.04
CA VAL A 189 14.67 3.01 -12.71
C VAL A 189 14.43 2.61 -14.16
N GLU A 190 13.40 1.81 -14.46
CA GLU A 190 13.02 1.47 -15.84
C GLU A 190 12.66 2.75 -16.63
N GLY A 191 11.92 3.68 -16.02
CA GLY A 191 11.60 4.99 -16.59
C GLY A 191 12.85 5.78 -16.98
N ARG A 192 13.82 5.90 -16.06
CA ARG A 192 15.10 6.58 -16.30
C ARG A 192 15.92 5.91 -17.40
N VAL A 193 16.04 4.59 -17.38
CA VAL A 193 16.80 3.83 -18.39
C VAL A 193 16.15 3.97 -19.77
N HIS A 194 14.82 3.89 -19.84
CA HIS A 194 14.10 4.04 -21.10
C HIS A 194 14.21 5.46 -21.66
N ASN A 195 14.12 6.48 -20.80
CA ASN A 195 14.28 7.87 -21.20
C ASN A 195 15.66 8.12 -21.83
N LYS A 196 16.73 7.68 -21.14
CA LYS A 196 18.11 7.84 -21.61
C LYS A 196 18.36 7.12 -22.95
N LYS A 197 17.71 5.98 -23.18
CA LYS A 197 17.79 5.26 -24.47
C LYS A 197 17.10 6.05 -25.59
N ARG A 198 15.95 6.67 -25.33
CA ARG A 198 15.24 7.51 -26.30
C ARG A 198 16.03 8.76 -26.65
N GLU A 199 16.58 9.46 -25.65
CA GLU A 199 17.44 10.63 -25.85
C GLU A 199 18.64 10.30 -26.73
N ARG A 200 19.36 9.20 -26.44
CA ARG A 200 20.49 8.73 -27.27
C ARG A 200 20.09 8.41 -28.70
N ALA A 201 18.93 7.78 -28.90
CA ALA A 201 18.43 7.48 -30.25
C ALA A 201 18.12 8.76 -31.03
N LEU A 202 17.46 9.74 -30.40
CA LEU A 202 17.18 11.05 -30.99
C LEU A 202 18.47 11.80 -31.36
N SER A 203 19.45 11.87 -30.44
CA SER A 203 20.74 12.51 -30.70
C SER A 203 21.51 11.83 -31.83
N ASN A 204 21.50 10.49 -31.89
CA ASN A 204 22.16 9.76 -32.99
C ASN A 204 21.49 10.04 -34.34
N THR A 205 20.16 10.07 -34.39
CA THR A 205 19.41 10.40 -35.63
C THR A 205 19.70 11.84 -36.08
N GLN A 206 19.75 12.79 -35.14
CA GLN A 206 20.12 14.18 -35.46
C GLN A 206 21.56 14.27 -35.98
N ALA A 207 22.52 13.62 -35.32
CA ALA A 207 23.91 13.60 -35.77
C ALA A 207 24.05 12.99 -37.19
N GLN A 208 23.31 11.92 -37.49
CA GLN A 208 23.27 11.33 -38.83
C GLN A 208 22.67 12.28 -39.88
N ALA A 209 21.58 13.00 -39.55
CA ALA A 209 20.98 13.99 -40.43
C ALA A 209 21.95 15.13 -40.75
N TYR A 210 22.64 15.68 -39.75
CA TYR A 210 23.67 16.71 -39.93
C TYR A 210 24.81 16.23 -40.82
N GLN A 211 25.30 14.99 -40.64
CA GLN A 211 26.36 14.43 -41.49
C GLN A 211 25.93 14.26 -42.96
N LEU A 212 24.66 13.89 -43.20
CA LEU A 212 24.11 13.78 -44.56
C LEU A 212 24.01 15.16 -45.25
N GLU A 213 23.61 16.19 -44.51
CA GLU A 213 23.55 17.57 -45.03
C GLU A 213 24.94 18.08 -45.40
N GLN A 214 25.95 17.87 -44.55
CA GLN A 214 27.34 18.27 -44.83
C GLN A 214 27.90 17.59 -46.08
N ARG A 215 27.59 16.29 -46.29
CA ARG A 215 28.02 15.56 -47.50
C ARG A 215 27.39 16.14 -48.76
N LYS A 216 26.09 16.44 -48.74
CA LYS A 216 25.41 17.06 -49.88
C LYS A 216 26.01 18.42 -50.24
N GLY A 217 26.36 19.24 -49.24
CA GLY A 217 27.01 20.53 -49.49
C GLY A 217 28.37 20.42 -50.19
N HIS A 218 29.15 19.35 -49.91
CA HIS A 218 30.44 19.13 -50.55
C HIS A 218 30.34 18.59 -51.99
N THR A 219 29.26 17.90 -52.36
CA THR A 219 29.10 17.35 -53.73
C THR A 219 28.62 18.40 -54.75
N VAL A 220 28.30 19.63 -54.32
CA VAL A 220 27.72 20.68 -55.18
C VAL A 220 28.78 21.73 -55.59
N ILE A 221 30.07 21.49 -55.31
CA ILE A 221 31.21 22.32 -55.77
C ILE A 221 31.97 21.59 -56.87
#